data_AF-A0A4R2D081-F1
#
_entry.id   AF-A0A4R2D081-F1
#
_cell.length_a   1.000
_cell.length_b   1.000
_cell.length_c   1.000
_cell.angle_alpha   90.00
_cell.angle_beta   90.00
_cell.angle_gamma   90.00
#
_symmetry.space_group_name_H-M   'P 1'
#
loop_
_entity.id
_entity.type
_entity.pdbx_description
1 polymer ?
#
loop_
_entity_poly.entity_id
_entity_poly.type
_entity_poly.pdbx_seq_one_letter_code
_entity_poly.pdbx_strand_id
1 'polypeptide(L)' 'MEALFAIVIVCLSAGGLAVGLLLGRRPLARGCEGLACIGGTRCDGCPHGEEKR' A
#
# COMPACT_ATOMS: atom_id res chain seq x y z
N MET A 1 -9.19 -28.85 5.77
CA MET A 1 -9.50 -28.26 4.45
C MET A 1 -9.38 -26.74 4.50
N GLU A 2 -9.98 -26.08 5.48
CA GLU A 2 -9.90 -24.62 5.71
C GLU A 2 -8.48 -24.03 5.68
N ALA A 3 -7.51 -24.67 6.34
CA ALA A 3 -6.13 -24.17 6.40
C ALA A 3 -5.44 -24.14 5.03
N LEU A 4 -5.70 -25.13 4.18
CA LEU A 4 -5.16 -25.16 2.82
C LEU A 4 -5.72 -24.01 1.99
N PHE A 5 -7.01 -23.73 2.14
CA PHE A 5 -7.67 -22.63 1.45
C PHE A 5 -7.11 -21.28 1.90
N ALA A 6 -6.92 -21.09 3.21
CA ALA A 6 -6.31 -19.88 3.76
C ALA A 6 -4.88 -19.66 3.22
N ILE A 7 -4.05 -20.71 3.20
CA ILE A 7 -2.68 -20.63 2.67
C ILE A 7 -2.70 -20.22 1.20
N VAL A 8 -3.57 -20.83 0.39
CA VAL A 8 -3.71 -20.51 -1.03
C VAL A 8 -4.11 -19.05 -1.25
N ILE A 9 -5.10 -18.55 -0.51
CA ILE A 9 -5.55 -17.15 -0.62
C ILE A 9 -4.42 -16.18 -0.26
N VAL A 10 -3.70 -16.44 0.82
CA VAL A 10 -2.59 -15.58 1.27
C VAL A 10 -1.47 -15.57 0.23
N CYS A 11 -1.06 -16.75 -0.28
CA CYS A 11 -0.06 -16.85 -1.33
C CYS A 11 -0.50 -16.14 -2.63
N LEU A 12 -1.76 -16.27 -3.02
CA LEU A 12 -2.28 -15.62 -4.22
C LEU A 12 -2.30 -14.08 -4.07
N SER A 13 -2.69 -13.59 -2.90
CA SER A 13 -2.71 -12.16 -2.57
C SER A 13 -1.30 -11.57 -2.52
N ALA A 14 -0.38 -12.23 -1.82
CA ALA A 14 1.01 -11.81 -1.72
C ALA A 14 1.72 -11.88 -3.09
N GLY A 15 1.47 -12.93 -3.86
CA GLY A 15 2.00 -13.10 -5.21
C GLY A 15 1.51 -12.00 -6.17
N GLY A 16 0.21 -11.68 -6.15
CA GLY A 16 -0.35 -10.60 -6.96
C GLY A 16 0.25 -9.23 -6.62
N LEU A 17 0.46 -8.95 -5.33
CA LEU A 17 1.13 -7.73 -4.88
C LEU A 17 2.59 -7.69 -5.35
N ALA A 18 3.34 -8.79 -5.16
CA ALA A 18 4.74 -8.87 -5.57
C ALA A 18 4.91 -8.68 -7.08
N VAL A 19 4.06 -9.33 -7.89
CA VAL A 19 4.06 -9.17 -9.36
C VAL A 19 3.72 -7.73 -9.74
N GLY A 20 2.73 -7.11 -9.08
CA GLY A 20 2.39 -5.70 -9.31
C GLY A 20 3.57 -4.76 -9.05
N LEU A 21 4.29 -4.98 -7.95
CA LEU A 21 5.49 -4.21 -7.59
C LEU A 21 6.62 -4.41 -8.60
N LEU A 22 6.87 -5.65 -9.05
CA LEU A 22 7.88 -5.96 -10.07
C LEU A 22 7.56 -5.30 -11.43
N LEU A 23 6.26 -5.19 -11.78
CA LEU A 23 5.80 -4.50 -12.99
C LEU A 23 5.80 -2.97 -12.86
N GLY A 24 6.36 -2.41 -11.78
CA GLY A 24 6.50 -0.97 -11.59
C GLY A 24 5.24 -0.27 -11.08
N ARG A 25 4.23 -1.01 -10.60
CA ARG A 25 3.16 -0.37 -9.80
C ARG A 25 3.81 0.13 -8.51
N ARG A 26 3.63 1.43 -8.23
CA ARG A 26 4.13 2.05 -7.02
C ARG A 26 3.59 1.30 -5.79
N PRO A 27 4.39 1.17 -4.71
CA PRO A 27 3.92 0.59 -3.47
C PRO A 27 2.68 1.35 -2.98
N LEU A 28 1.87 0.64 -2.20
CA LEU A 28 0.75 1.24 -1.48
C LEU A 28 1.27 2.46 -0.72
N ALA A 29 0.85 3.64 -1.17
CA ALA A 29 1.22 4.93 -0.62
C ALA A 29 1.15 4.89 0.91
N ARG A 30 2.29 4.98 1.58
CA ARG A 30 2.37 4.98 3.03
C ARG A 30 2.54 6.43 3.47
N GLY A 31 1.41 7.06 3.79
CA GLY A 31 1.36 8.44 4.30
C GLY A 31 1.45 9.48 3.19
N CYS A 32 0.47 10.39 3.17
CA CYS A 32 0.36 11.63 2.39
C CYS A 32 0.66 11.63 0.86
N GLU A 33 1.16 10.56 0.25
CA GLU A 33 1.40 10.44 -1.20
C GLU A 33 0.09 10.45 -2.00
N GLY A 34 -1.03 10.03 -1.40
CA GLY A 34 -2.37 10.17 -1.99
C GLY A 34 -2.84 11.63 -2.14
N LEU A 35 -2.29 12.54 -1.32
CA LEU A 35 -2.54 13.98 -1.43
C LEU A 35 -1.62 14.65 -2.46
N ALA A 36 -0.61 13.95 -3.00
CA ALA A 36 0.26 14.51 -4.05
C ALA A 36 -0.47 14.77 -5.38
N CYS A 37 -1.61 14.08 -5.64
CA CYS A 37 -2.48 14.36 -6.78
C CYS A 37 -3.34 15.62 -6.60
N ILE A 38 -3.51 16.11 -5.36
CA ILE A 38 -4.13 17.40 -5.07
C ILE A 38 -3.00 18.43 -5.03
N GLY A 39 -2.69 18.99 -6.21
CA GLY A 39 -1.64 19.98 -6.40
C GLY A 39 -1.93 21.26 -5.63
N GLY A 40 -1.53 21.31 -4.35
CA GLY A 40 -1.66 22.51 -3.54
C GLY A 40 -1.37 22.37 -2.05
N THR A 41 -1.42 21.18 -1.44
CA THR A 41 -1.28 21.05 0.03
C THR A 41 -0.12 20.13 0.41
N ARG A 42 1.04 20.71 0.68
CA ARG A 42 2.19 20.04 1.29
C ARG A 42 1.82 19.57 2.69
N CYS A 43 1.34 18.33 2.86
CA CYS A 43 1.16 17.63 4.14
C CYS A 43 0.41 18.35 5.29
N ASP A 44 -0.12 19.55 5.10
CA ASP A 44 -0.73 20.38 6.16
C ASP A 44 -2.07 19.78 6.63
N GLY A 45 -2.72 19.00 5.77
CA GLY A 45 -3.94 18.25 6.07
C GLY A 45 -3.71 16.79 6.48
N CYS A 46 -2.46 16.33 6.71
CA CYS A 46 -2.23 14.97 7.18
C CYS A 46 -2.59 14.90 8.68
N PRO A 47 -3.67 14.20 9.10
CA PRO A 47 -4.03 14.06 10.52
C PRO A 47 -3.03 13.19 11.31
N HIS A 48 -1.95 12.75 10.68
CA HIS A 48 -0.95 11.82 11.20
C HIS A 48 0.45 12.39 11.01
N GLY A 49 0.70 13.56 11.61
CA GLY A 49 1.99 14.25 11.57
C GLY A 49 3.05 13.72 12.54
N GLU A 50 2.81 12.59 13.22
CA GLU A 50 3.61 12.14 14.37
C GLU A 50 4.06 10.67 14.34
N GLU A 51 4.15 10.01 13.18
CA GLU A 51 4.78 8.69 13.11
C GLU A 51 5.98 8.70 12.16
N LYS A 52 6.98 9.49 12.55
CA LYS A 52 8.36 9.35 12.09
C LYS A 52 8.99 8.10 12.72
N ARG A 53 9.22 7.02 11.96
CA ARG A 53 10.56 6.39 11.89
C ARG A 53 10.70 5.43 10.71
#